data_AF-A0A7C2JZX9-F1
#
_entry.id   AF-A0A7C2JZX9-F1
#
_cell.length_a   1.000
_cell.length_b   1.000
_cell.length_c   1.000
_cell.angle_alpha   90.00
_cell.angle_beta   90.00
_cell.angle_gamma   90.00
#
_symmetry.space_group_name_H-M   'P 1'
#
loop_
_entity.id
_entity.type
_entity.pdbx_description
1 polymer ?
#
loop_
_entity_poly.entity_id
_entity_poly.type
_entity_poly.pdbx_seq_one_letter_code
_entity_poly.pdbx_strand_id
1 'polypeptide(L)'
;MYGPLYRHLLLPLFDRVVKRRRTLAHWRAAEESQWWERSRLEEFQWQALRGLLQHAQHTCPYYAESWAAAGLDPASLDSLDALARWPLITRETIRANRLRMRTTAPLKLLTKATGGSSGEPLQFDLDTGSNDRRTAMMFRGYGWAGGAPGTKQLFVWGGHVGTVSAWKRWKSGLHHRFDRHLVLSCFDFTPERMQRHLAQWNRYRPEVVVAYTNPLYEFARYCQQVGAQPAAPKSIIVGAEKLHDFQRSLMQQVFQAPVFETYGSREVMLIGAECDHHAGLHL
;
A
#
# COMPACT_ATOMS: atom_id res chain seq x y z
N MET A 1 -1.03 1.08 -26.55
CA MET A 1 0.28 1.76 -26.71
C MET A 1 0.74 2.53 -25.46
N TYR A 2 -0.13 3.22 -24.72
CA TYR A 2 0.31 4.03 -23.56
C TYR A 2 0.93 3.22 -22.41
N GLY A 3 0.38 2.06 -22.04
CA GLY A 3 0.89 1.25 -20.92
C GLY A 3 2.38 0.88 -21.06
N PRO A 4 2.80 0.24 -22.18
CA PRO A 4 4.22 -0.03 -22.44
C PRO A 4 5.08 1.23 -22.49
N LEU A 5 4.63 2.29 -23.17
CA LEU A 5 5.35 3.57 -23.23
C LEU A 5 5.57 4.18 -21.83
N TYR A 6 4.52 4.14 -20.99
CA TYR A 6 4.60 4.62 -19.63
C TYR A 6 5.59 3.79 -18.81
N ARG A 7 5.44 2.46 -18.83
CA ARG A 7 6.24 1.54 -18.01
C ARG A 7 7.72 1.54 -18.40
N HIS A 8 8.04 1.63 -19.69
CA HIS A 8 9.41 1.48 -20.18
C HIS A 8 10.13 2.80 -20.48
N LEU A 9 9.41 3.92 -20.63
CA LEU A 9 10.02 5.23 -20.94
C LEU A 9 9.66 6.31 -19.91
N LEU A 10 8.37 6.61 -19.73
CA LEU A 10 7.95 7.76 -18.92
C LEU A 10 8.23 7.57 -17.42
N LEU A 11 7.90 6.39 -16.90
CA LEU A 11 8.11 6.05 -15.49
C LEU A 11 9.60 5.98 -15.13
N PRO A 12 10.49 5.31 -15.90
CA PRO A 12 11.93 5.35 -15.65
C PRO A 12 12.53 6.75 -15.67
N LEU A 13 12.14 7.58 -16.65
CA LEU A 13 12.58 8.97 -16.74
C LEU A 13 12.10 9.78 -15.51
N PHE A 14 10.83 9.65 -15.15
CA PHE A 14 10.27 10.39 -14.02
C PHE A 14 10.84 9.92 -12.67
N ASP A 15 10.92 8.61 -12.43
CA ASP A 15 11.42 8.03 -11.18
C ASP A 15 12.90 8.37 -10.97
N ARG A 16 13.76 8.10 -11.96
CA ARG A 16 15.21 8.25 -11.83
C ARG A 16 15.70 9.68 -12.05
N VAL A 17 15.23 10.36 -13.09
CA VAL A 17 15.80 11.67 -13.49
C VAL A 17 15.09 12.81 -12.76
N VAL A 18 13.76 12.81 -12.75
CA VAL A 18 12.98 13.92 -12.15
C VAL A 18 12.91 13.80 -10.63
N LYS A 19 12.60 12.60 -10.12
CA LYS A 19 12.39 12.38 -8.68
C LYS A 19 13.61 11.83 -7.96
N ARG A 20 14.63 11.35 -8.69
CA ARG A 20 15.85 10.74 -8.14
C ARG A 20 15.54 9.63 -7.11
N ARG A 21 14.52 8.84 -7.41
CA ARG A 21 14.04 7.71 -6.61
C ARG A 21 14.69 6.41 -7.03
N ARG A 22 14.58 5.41 -6.17
CA ARG A 22 15.04 4.03 -6.44
C ARG A 22 13.91 3.02 -6.52
N THR A 23 12.66 3.48 -6.65
CA THR A 23 11.45 2.63 -6.73
C THR A 23 11.60 1.50 -7.73
N LEU A 24 12.05 1.81 -8.97
CA LEU A 24 12.18 0.80 -10.02
C LEU A 24 13.32 -0.21 -9.81
N ALA A 25 14.33 0.14 -9.01
CA ALA A 25 15.36 -0.82 -8.63
C ALA A 25 14.81 -1.77 -7.56
N HIS A 26 14.12 -1.24 -6.55
CA HIS A 26 13.47 -2.05 -5.54
C HIS A 26 12.38 -2.95 -6.12
N TRP A 27 11.61 -2.46 -7.10
CA TRP A 27 10.57 -3.27 -7.75
C TRP A 27 11.18 -4.44 -8.52
N ARG A 28 12.23 -4.23 -9.32
CA ARG A 28 12.94 -5.32 -10.02
C ARG A 28 13.49 -6.36 -9.04
N ALA A 29 14.13 -5.93 -7.96
CA ALA A 29 14.60 -6.86 -6.92
C ALA A 29 13.45 -7.64 -6.26
N ALA A 30 12.28 -7.01 -6.08
CA ALA A 30 11.09 -7.66 -5.55
C ALA A 30 10.50 -8.71 -6.51
N GLU A 31 10.53 -8.44 -7.81
CA GLU A 31 10.11 -9.37 -8.86
C GLU A 31 11.07 -10.55 -9.03
N GLU A 32 12.37 -10.34 -8.79
CA GLU A 32 13.36 -11.41 -8.84
C GLU A 32 13.29 -12.30 -7.58
N SER A 33 13.15 -11.68 -6.41
CA SER A 33 13.15 -12.40 -5.12
C SER A 33 11.93 -13.27 -4.88
N GLN A 34 10.80 -13.03 -5.55
CA GLN A 34 9.61 -13.87 -5.41
C GLN A 34 9.83 -15.33 -5.89
N TRP A 35 10.90 -15.57 -6.66
CA TRP A 35 11.27 -16.89 -7.20
C TRP A 35 12.50 -17.50 -6.53
N TRP A 36 13.01 -16.89 -5.46
CA TRP A 36 14.15 -17.43 -4.74
C TRP A 36 13.77 -18.69 -3.97
N GLU A 37 14.72 -19.59 -3.84
CA GLU A 37 14.61 -20.71 -2.91
C GLU A 37 14.44 -20.20 -1.48
N ARG A 38 13.71 -20.98 -0.67
CA ARG A 38 13.40 -20.63 0.72
C ARG A 38 14.65 -20.31 1.55
N SER A 39 15.70 -21.12 1.44
CA SER A 39 16.97 -20.92 2.15
C SER A 39 17.61 -19.56 1.86
N ARG A 40 17.57 -19.13 0.58
CA ARG A 40 18.07 -17.82 0.16
C ARG A 40 17.21 -16.68 0.70
N LEU A 41 15.90 -16.85 0.76
CA LEU A 41 14.98 -15.86 1.36
C LEU A 41 15.23 -15.71 2.85
N GLU A 42 15.38 -16.82 3.57
CA GLU A 42 15.64 -16.83 5.01
C GLU A 42 16.97 -16.13 5.33
N GLU A 43 18.04 -16.41 4.58
CA GLU A 43 19.33 -15.71 4.73
C GLU A 43 19.21 -14.21 4.45
N PHE A 44 18.50 -13.83 3.39
CA PHE A 44 18.26 -12.42 3.07
C PHE A 44 17.49 -11.69 4.18
N GLN A 45 16.43 -12.31 4.70
CA GLN A 45 15.61 -11.77 5.80
C GLN A 45 16.46 -11.62 7.05
N TRP A 46 17.30 -12.61 7.38
CA TRP A 46 18.21 -12.57 8.51
C TRP A 46 19.21 -11.41 8.44
N GLN A 47 19.87 -11.26 7.30
CA GLN A 47 20.81 -10.15 7.07
C GLN A 47 20.11 -8.78 7.16
N ALA A 48 18.92 -8.65 6.55
CA ALA A 48 18.15 -7.43 6.58
C ALA A 48 17.69 -7.07 8.01
N LEU A 49 17.25 -8.06 8.79
CA LEU A 49 16.85 -7.90 10.18
C LEU A 49 18.03 -7.42 11.04
N ARG A 50 19.18 -8.09 10.96
CA ARG A 50 20.38 -7.70 11.72
C ARG A 50 20.80 -6.27 11.39
N GLY A 51 20.81 -5.92 10.11
CA GLY A 51 21.11 -4.56 9.66
C GLY A 51 20.11 -3.53 10.19
N LEU A 52 18.81 -3.86 10.22
CA LEU A 52 17.77 -2.99 10.78
C LEU A 52 17.95 -2.78 12.29
N LEU A 53 18.17 -3.85 13.05
CA LEU A 53 18.36 -3.78 14.49
C LEU A 53 19.62 -3.00 14.84
N GLN A 54 20.75 -3.28 14.18
CA GLN A 54 21.96 -2.50 14.35
C GLN A 54 21.73 -1.02 14.01
N HIS A 55 21.07 -0.71 12.90
CA HIS A 55 20.76 0.67 12.54
C HIS A 55 19.92 1.39 13.62
N ALA A 56 18.89 0.71 14.14
CA ALA A 56 18.04 1.24 15.19
C ALA A 56 18.81 1.48 16.50
N GLN A 57 19.65 0.53 16.93
CA GLN A 57 20.48 0.69 18.13
C GLN A 57 21.46 1.87 18.00
N HIS A 58 22.11 2.02 16.84
CA HIS A 58 23.14 3.05 16.66
C HIS A 58 22.58 4.46 16.42
N THR A 59 21.38 4.56 15.84
CA THR A 59 20.89 5.85 15.33
C THR A 59 19.56 6.29 15.92
N CYS A 60 18.84 5.46 16.67
CA CYS A 60 17.56 5.84 17.25
C CYS A 60 17.65 5.81 18.79
N PRO A 61 17.65 6.98 19.47
CA PRO A 61 17.83 7.06 20.92
C PRO A 61 16.92 6.14 21.74
N TYR A 62 15.64 6.05 21.36
CA TYR A 62 14.69 5.20 22.07
C TYR A 62 15.10 3.72 22.06
N TYR A 63 15.49 3.19 20.90
CA TYR A 63 15.86 1.78 20.77
C TYR A 63 17.20 1.50 21.47
N ALA A 64 18.18 2.40 21.32
CA ALA A 64 19.47 2.30 22.01
C ALA A 64 19.30 2.16 23.53
N GLU A 65 18.52 3.06 24.13
CA GLU A 65 18.33 3.10 25.58
C GLU A 65 17.43 1.97 26.10
N SER A 66 16.31 1.69 25.41
CA SER A 66 15.37 0.65 25.85
C SER A 66 15.96 -0.75 25.74
N TRP A 67 16.76 -1.03 24.71
CA TRP A 67 17.43 -2.32 24.57
C TRP A 67 18.58 -2.46 25.56
N ALA A 68 19.38 -1.41 25.77
CA ALA A 68 20.43 -1.43 26.79
C ALA A 68 19.86 -1.69 28.20
N ALA A 69 18.75 -1.03 28.56
CA ALA A 69 18.07 -1.25 29.83
C ALA A 69 17.50 -2.67 29.99
N ALA A 70 17.12 -3.31 28.88
CA ALA A 70 16.63 -4.68 28.85
C ALA A 70 17.74 -5.74 28.69
N GLY A 71 19.01 -5.34 28.60
CA GLY A 71 20.12 -6.26 28.33
C GLY A 71 20.07 -6.90 26.94
N LEU A 72 19.43 -6.24 25.97
CA LEU A 72 19.28 -6.71 24.60
C LEU A 72 20.34 -6.05 23.69
N ASP A 73 21.06 -6.89 22.94
CA ASP A 73 22.05 -6.45 21.97
C ASP A 73 21.84 -7.12 20.61
N PRO A 74 21.58 -6.37 19.51
CA PRO A 74 21.51 -6.91 18.16
C PRO A 74 22.71 -7.75 17.75
N ALA A 75 23.91 -7.48 18.28
CA ALA A 75 25.10 -8.25 17.96
C ALA A 75 25.06 -9.67 18.53
N SER A 76 24.34 -9.87 19.64
CA SER A 76 24.15 -11.16 20.31
C SER A 76 23.00 -12.01 19.73
N LEU A 77 22.22 -11.46 18.79
CA LEU A 77 21.08 -12.15 18.20
C LEU A 77 21.55 -13.23 17.21
N ASP A 78 21.21 -14.49 17.49
CA ASP A 78 21.65 -15.67 16.73
C ASP A 78 20.53 -16.38 15.95
N SER A 79 19.27 -16.05 16.24
CA SER A 79 18.10 -16.72 15.67
C SER A 79 16.86 -15.80 15.66
N LEU A 80 15.88 -16.16 14.83
CA LEU A 80 14.56 -15.51 14.84
C LEU A 80 13.79 -15.80 16.14
N ASP A 81 13.98 -16.98 16.75
CA ASP A 81 13.34 -17.33 18.02
C ASP A 81 13.85 -16.45 19.16
N ALA A 82 15.15 -16.11 19.17
CA ALA A 82 15.70 -15.17 20.14
C ALA A 82 15.07 -13.76 20.02
N LEU A 83 14.56 -13.39 18.84
CA LEU A 83 13.87 -12.11 18.62
C LEU A 83 12.52 -12.07 19.33
N ALA A 84 11.87 -13.20 19.60
CA ALA A 84 10.58 -13.24 20.29
C ALA A 84 10.64 -12.67 21.72
N ARG A 85 11.84 -12.56 22.31
CA ARG A 85 12.08 -11.94 23.62
C ARG A 85 12.15 -10.41 23.58
N TRP A 86 12.21 -9.82 22.39
CA TRP A 86 12.35 -8.37 22.23
C TRP A 86 11.00 -7.68 22.47
N PRO A 87 11.01 -6.46 23.03
CA PRO A 87 9.78 -5.77 23.39
C PRO A 87 8.96 -5.43 22.15
N LEU A 88 7.66 -5.73 22.23
CA LEU A 88 6.69 -5.28 21.23
C LEU A 88 6.49 -3.77 21.33
N ILE A 89 6.39 -3.12 20.17
CA ILE A 89 6.14 -1.68 20.08
C ILE A 89 4.63 -1.44 19.95
N THR A 90 4.04 -0.78 20.94
CA THR A 90 2.61 -0.42 20.92
C THR A 90 2.40 0.97 20.33
N ARG A 91 1.13 1.31 20.04
CA ARG A 91 0.76 2.65 19.57
C ARG A 91 1.11 3.72 20.60
N GLU A 92 0.91 3.41 21.88
CA GLU A 92 1.23 4.27 23.03
C GLU A 92 2.73 4.52 23.12
N THR A 93 3.54 3.46 22.92
CA THR A 93 5.00 3.58 22.87
C THR A 93 5.44 4.56 21.78
N ILE A 94 4.88 4.43 20.57
CA ILE A 94 5.18 5.33 19.46
C ILE A 94 4.72 6.76 19.76
N ARG A 95 3.50 6.95 20.31
CA ARG A 95 3.01 8.30 20.67
C ARG A 95 3.93 8.99 21.65
N ALA A 96 4.36 8.29 22.70
CA ALA A 96 5.23 8.84 23.73
C ALA A 96 6.67 9.08 23.25
N ASN A 97 7.16 8.30 22.28
CA ASN A 97 8.58 8.28 21.91
C ASN A 97 8.88 8.59 20.44
N ARG A 98 7.91 9.02 19.63
CA ARG A 98 8.05 9.19 18.17
C ARG A 98 9.35 9.87 17.74
N LEU A 99 9.67 11.02 18.35
CA LEU A 99 10.88 11.78 17.99
C LEU A 99 12.17 11.06 18.42
N ARG A 100 12.12 10.27 19.49
CA ARG A 100 13.26 9.47 19.99
C ARG A 100 13.42 8.15 19.23
N MET A 101 12.35 7.63 18.63
CA MET A 101 12.38 6.47 17.74
C MET A 101 12.90 6.80 16.34
N ARG A 102 12.98 8.10 16.01
CA ARG A 102 13.51 8.59 14.75
C ARG A 102 15.03 8.43 14.72
N THR A 103 15.55 8.03 13.56
CA THR A 103 16.99 8.00 13.31
C THR A 103 17.60 9.40 13.36
N THR A 104 18.78 9.53 13.96
CA THR A 104 19.61 10.73 13.96
C THR A 104 20.39 10.92 12.66
N ALA A 105 20.36 9.93 11.75
CA ALA A 105 20.99 10.04 10.44
C ALA A 105 20.38 11.22 9.64
N PRO A 106 21.17 11.95 8.83
CA PRO A 106 20.73 13.12 8.07
C PRO A 106 19.89 12.71 6.84
N LEU A 107 18.69 12.19 7.10
CA LEU A 107 17.76 11.70 6.08
C LEU A 107 16.59 12.67 5.90
N LYS A 108 16.07 12.71 4.66
CA LYS A 108 14.85 13.44 4.38
C LYS A 108 13.64 12.66 4.88
N LEU A 109 12.97 13.20 5.90
CA LEU A 109 11.83 12.58 6.54
C LEU A 109 10.49 13.04 5.94
N LEU A 110 9.53 12.13 6.01
CA LEU A 110 8.14 12.30 5.64
C LEU A 110 7.28 11.89 6.84
N THR A 111 6.46 12.82 7.33
CA THR A 111 5.47 12.51 8.36
C THR A 111 4.24 11.87 7.72
N LYS A 112 3.79 10.73 8.26
CA LYS A 112 2.48 10.15 7.96
C LYS A 112 1.66 10.00 9.24
N ALA A 113 0.35 9.87 9.06
CA ALA A 113 -0.59 9.59 10.14
C ALA A 113 -1.51 8.43 9.76
N THR A 114 -2.00 7.66 10.74
CA THR A 114 -3.05 6.64 10.52
C THR A 114 -4.41 7.29 10.26
N GLY A 115 -5.34 6.58 9.62
CA GLY A 115 -6.76 6.95 9.67
C GLY A 115 -7.30 6.62 11.07
N GLY A 116 -7.93 7.57 11.74
CA GLY A 116 -8.41 7.39 13.11
C GLY A 116 -9.77 6.69 13.15
N SER A 117 -9.81 5.36 13.18
CA SER A 117 -11.02 4.62 13.59
C SER A 117 -11.22 4.66 15.11
N SER A 118 -10.14 4.87 15.88
CA SER A 118 -10.09 4.88 17.35
C SER A 118 -9.90 6.29 17.96
N GLY A 119 -10.24 7.36 17.24
CA GLY A 119 -10.11 8.74 17.71
C GLY A 119 -8.83 9.44 17.23
N GLU A 120 -7.69 9.24 17.91
CA GLU A 120 -6.46 9.99 17.64
C GLU A 120 -5.54 9.34 16.57
N PRO A 121 -5.26 10.02 15.44
CA PRO A 121 -4.31 9.56 14.44
C PRO A 121 -2.91 9.33 15.02
N LEU A 122 -2.35 8.13 14.85
CA LEU A 122 -0.95 7.88 15.20
C LEU A 122 -0.06 8.52 14.14
N GLN A 123 0.78 9.47 14.55
CA GLN A 123 1.80 10.05 13.67
C GLN A 123 3.10 9.27 13.77
N PHE A 124 3.74 9.03 12.63
CA PHE A 124 5.03 8.35 12.54
C PHE A 124 5.82 8.91 11.35
N ASP A 125 7.12 8.69 11.38
CA ASP A 125 8.06 9.24 10.40
C ASP A 125 8.69 8.14 9.56
N LEU A 126 8.93 8.43 8.30
CA LEU A 126 9.64 7.55 7.37
C LEU A 126 10.55 8.37 6.47
N ASP A 127 11.66 7.79 6.03
CA ASP A 127 12.52 8.43 5.05
C ASP A 127 11.99 8.19 3.62
N THR A 128 12.48 8.99 2.67
CA THR A 128 12.09 8.86 1.26
C THR A 128 12.44 7.50 0.65
N GLY A 129 13.54 6.86 1.07
CA GLY A 129 13.93 5.54 0.62
C GLY A 129 12.99 4.44 1.12
N SER A 130 12.52 4.54 2.37
CA SER A 130 11.43 3.69 2.87
C SER A 130 10.16 3.85 2.03
N ASN A 131 9.81 5.08 1.64
CA ASN A 131 8.66 5.31 0.75
C ASN A 131 8.83 4.64 -0.63
N ASP A 132 10.02 4.70 -1.22
CA ASP A 132 10.32 4.07 -2.51
C ASP A 132 10.18 2.54 -2.44
N ARG A 133 10.70 1.91 -1.37
CA ARG A 133 10.57 0.45 -1.15
C ARG A 133 9.11 0.03 -0.97
N ARG A 134 8.35 0.79 -0.20
CA ARG A 134 6.91 0.58 0.00
C ARG A 134 6.15 0.61 -1.32
N THR A 135 6.37 1.65 -2.13
CA THR A 135 5.77 1.74 -3.47
C THR A 135 6.16 0.56 -4.35
N ALA A 136 7.41 0.10 -4.30
CA ALA A 136 7.86 -1.07 -5.04
C ALA A 136 7.13 -2.36 -4.61
N MET A 137 6.92 -2.58 -3.31
CA MET A 137 6.15 -3.75 -2.82
C MET A 137 4.70 -3.68 -3.30
N MET A 138 4.08 -2.50 -3.28
CA MET A 138 2.74 -2.29 -3.84
C MET A 138 2.70 -2.61 -5.33
N PHE A 139 3.70 -2.20 -6.12
CA PHE A 139 3.75 -2.52 -7.55
C PHE A 139 3.85 -4.01 -7.81
N ARG A 140 4.63 -4.76 -7.01
CA ARG A 140 4.70 -6.22 -7.08
C ARG A 140 3.34 -6.84 -6.75
N GLY A 141 2.81 -6.58 -5.55
CA GLY A 141 1.58 -7.22 -5.10
C GLY A 141 0.36 -6.88 -5.97
N TYR A 142 0.20 -5.61 -6.36
CA TYR A 142 -0.88 -5.24 -7.29
C TYR A 142 -0.62 -5.79 -8.69
N GLY A 143 0.64 -5.98 -9.06
CA GLY A 143 1.06 -6.58 -10.32
C GLY A 143 0.50 -7.98 -10.54
N TRP A 144 0.39 -8.81 -9.48
CA TRP A 144 -0.21 -10.14 -9.55
C TRP A 144 -1.68 -10.11 -9.99
N ALA A 145 -2.41 -9.07 -9.60
CA ALA A 145 -3.78 -8.81 -10.05
C ALA A 145 -3.83 -7.98 -11.36
N GLY A 146 -2.72 -7.76 -12.05
CA GLY A 146 -2.64 -6.92 -13.26
C GLY A 146 -2.64 -5.40 -13.02
N GLY A 147 -2.59 -4.96 -11.76
CA GLY A 147 -2.57 -3.56 -11.32
C GLY A 147 -1.18 -2.90 -11.37
N ALA A 148 -0.32 -3.28 -12.31
CA ALA A 148 1.01 -2.69 -12.46
C ALA A 148 0.95 -1.21 -12.93
N PRO A 149 2.00 -0.41 -12.71
CA PRO A 149 2.08 0.98 -13.19
C PRO A 149 1.80 1.14 -14.69
N GLY A 150 0.97 2.12 -15.05
CA GLY A 150 0.54 2.40 -16.43
C GLY A 150 -0.75 1.71 -16.86
N THR A 151 -1.27 0.80 -16.04
CA THR A 151 -2.60 0.19 -16.16
C THR A 151 -3.68 1.23 -15.87
N LYS A 152 -4.83 1.13 -16.54
CA LYS A 152 -5.97 2.03 -16.29
C LYS A 152 -6.68 1.65 -14.99
N GLN A 153 -6.37 2.33 -13.90
CA GLN A 153 -6.88 1.97 -12.58
C GLN A 153 -7.99 2.91 -12.13
N LEU A 154 -9.04 2.36 -11.51
CA LEU A 154 -10.06 3.13 -10.82
C LEU A 154 -9.98 2.84 -9.33
N PHE A 155 -9.83 3.90 -8.54
CA PHE A 155 -9.74 3.84 -7.09
C PHE A 155 -11.09 4.18 -6.47
N VAL A 156 -11.67 3.29 -5.66
CA VAL A 156 -12.79 3.62 -4.77
C VAL A 156 -12.21 3.80 -3.38
N TRP A 157 -11.85 5.04 -3.05
CA TRP A 157 -10.98 5.33 -1.92
C TRP A 157 -11.42 6.58 -1.17
N GLY A 158 -10.90 6.75 0.04
CA GLY A 158 -11.10 7.98 0.80
C GLY A 158 -10.58 9.17 0.02
N GLY A 159 -11.47 10.14 -0.26
CA GLY A 159 -11.12 11.41 -0.87
C GLY A 159 -10.16 12.24 0.00
N HIS A 160 -9.77 13.41 -0.49
CA HIS A 160 -9.02 14.34 0.36
C HIS A 160 -9.97 14.90 1.45
N VAL A 161 -9.67 14.63 2.71
CA VAL A 161 -10.33 15.29 3.84
C VAL A 161 -9.73 16.71 3.97
N GLY A 162 -10.57 17.74 3.79
CA GLY A 162 -10.19 19.16 3.91
C GLY A 162 -10.15 19.97 2.61
N THR A 163 -10.01 21.30 2.73
CA THR A 163 -9.92 22.24 1.59
C THR A 163 -8.56 22.12 0.90
N VAL A 164 -8.49 21.32 -0.16
CA VAL A 164 -7.30 21.25 -1.02
C VAL A 164 -7.27 22.46 -1.94
N SER A 165 -6.17 23.23 -1.90
CA SER A 165 -5.95 24.37 -2.79
C SER A 165 -6.11 23.98 -4.27
N ALA A 166 -6.60 24.91 -5.09
CA ALA A 166 -6.83 24.67 -6.52
C ALA A 166 -5.57 24.15 -7.24
N TRP A 167 -4.40 24.71 -6.89
CA TRP A 167 -3.11 24.26 -7.43
C TRP A 167 -2.79 22.81 -7.08
N LYS A 168 -2.96 22.40 -5.81
CA LYS A 168 -2.69 21.04 -5.37
C LYS A 168 -3.67 20.04 -6.01
N ARG A 169 -4.92 20.46 -6.21
CA ARG A 169 -5.96 19.67 -6.92
C ARG A 169 -5.63 19.50 -8.40
N TRP A 170 -5.22 20.58 -9.08
CA TRP A 170 -4.78 20.54 -10.47
C TRP A 170 -3.57 19.62 -10.66
N LYS A 171 -2.54 19.79 -9.81
CA LYS A 171 -1.35 18.94 -9.82
C LYS A 171 -1.68 17.46 -9.57
N SER A 172 -2.56 17.16 -8.60
CA SER A 172 -3.05 15.80 -8.36
C SER A 172 -3.78 15.25 -9.58
N GLY A 173 -4.65 16.04 -10.21
CA GLY A 173 -5.36 15.66 -11.43
C GLY A 173 -4.43 15.37 -12.60
N LEU A 174 -3.33 16.12 -12.75
CA LEU A 174 -2.31 15.85 -13.76
C LEU A 174 -1.54 14.56 -13.46
N HIS A 175 -1.16 14.33 -12.19
CA HIS A 175 -0.55 13.07 -11.77
C HIS A 175 -1.47 11.87 -12.02
N HIS A 176 -2.74 11.95 -11.63
CA HIS A 176 -3.71 10.89 -11.90
C HIS A 176 -3.90 10.64 -13.40
N ARG A 177 -3.91 11.70 -14.23
CA ARG A 177 -3.99 11.53 -15.69
C ARG A 177 -2.74 10.82 -16.23
N PHE A 178 -1.57 11.22 -15.77
CA PHE A 178 -0.29 10.63 -16.12
C PHE A 178 -0.21 9.16 -15.70
N ASP A 179 -0.73 8.83 -14.52
CA ASP A 179 -0.73 7.45 -14.00
C ASP A 179 -1.92 6.62 -14.54
N ARG A 180 -2.81 7.22 -15.36
CA ARG A 180 -4.09 6.62 -15.79
C ARG A 180 -4.91 6.11 -14.60
N HIS A 181 -5.12 6.98 -13.63
CA HIS A 181 -5.95 6.75 -12.45
C HIS A 181 -7.21 7.61 -12.49
N LEU A 182 -8.35 7.02 -12.11
CA LEU A 182 -9.57 7.75 -11.74
C LEU A 182 -9.86 7.47 -10.26
N VAL A 183 -10.15 8.48 -9.46
CA VAL A 183 -10.51 8.31 -8.04
C VAL A 183 -11.97 8.66 -7.84
N LEU A 184 -12.75 7.70 -7.34
CA LEU A 184 -14.10 7.87 -6.84
C LEU A 184 -14.02 7.94 -5.32
N SER A 185 -14.50 9.05 -4.76
CA SER A 185 -14.53 9.22 -3.32
C SER A 185 -15.57 8.28 -2.72
N CYS A 186 -15.14 7.44 -1.77
CA CYS A 186 -16.07 6.61 -1.00
C CYS A 186 -16.71 7.35 0.19
N PHE A 187 -16.36 8.62 0.41
CA PHE A 187 -17.10 9.48 1.34
C PHE A 187 -18.44 9.86 0.72
N ASP A 188 -19.52 9.66 1.47
CA ASP A 188 -20.92 9.96 1.12
C ASP A 188 -21.46 9.15 -0.07
N PHE A 189 -21.63 7.83 0.11
CA PHE A 189 -22.35 6.96 -0.83
C PHE A 189 -23.87 7.16 -0.79
N THR A 190 -24.33 8.35 -1.21
CA THR A 190 -25.76 8.56 -1.49
C THR A 190 -26.13 7.93 -2.84
N PRO A 191 -27.40 7.52 -3.06
CA PRO A 191 -27.84 6.94 -4.33
C PRO A 191 -27.50 7.81 -5.56
N GLU A 192 -27.64 9.14 -5.45
CA GLU A 192 -27.35 10.08 -6.55
C GLU A 192 -25.85 10.12 -6.86
N ARG A 193 -25.00 10.05 -5.83
CA ARG A 193 -23.55 9.98 -6.00
C ARG A 193 -23.12 8.65 -6.58
N MET A 194 -23.71 7.55 -6.12
CA MET A 194 -23.45 6.22 -6.68
C MET A 194 -23.86 6.13 -8.15
N GLN A 195 -24.99 6.73 -8.55
CA GLN A 195 -25.38 6.82 -9.97
C GLN A 195 -24.35 7.60 -10.81
N ARG A 196 -23.85 8.73 -10.30
CA ARG A 196 -22.79 9.49 -10.98
C ARG A 196 -21.48 8.71 -11.08
N HIS A 197 -21.11 8.00 -10.02
CA HIS A 197 -19.94 7.14 -9.98
C HIS A 197 -20.04 5.97 -10.97
N LEU A 198 -21.21 5.37 -11.11
CA LEU A 198 -21.48 4.38 -12.14
C LEU A 198 -21.31 4.96 -13.56
N ALA A 199 -21.83 6.16 -13.82
CA ALA A 199 -21.64 6.83 -15.11
C ALA A 199 -20.15 7.13 -15.39
N GLN A 200 -19.40 7.59 -14.38
CA GLN A 200 -17.95 7.81 -14.46
C GLN A 200 -17.19 6.50 -14.71
N TRP A 201 -17.54 5.44 -13.99
CA TRP A 201 -16.99 4.10 -14.17
C TRP A 201 -17.20 3.60 -15.59
N ASN A 202 -18.43 3.67 -16.11
CA ASN A 202 -18.77 3.18 -17.44
C ASN A 202 -18.13 4.00 -18.56
N ARG A 203 -17.99 5.31 -18.37
CA ARG A 203 -17.23 6.16 -19.29
C ARG A 203 -15.75 5.85 -19.24
N TYR A 204 -15.22 5.59 -18.05
CA TYR A 204 -13.81 5.32 -17.85
C TYR A 204 -13.42 3.92 -18.28
N ARG A 205 -14.26 2.89 -18.10
CA ARG A 205 -13.96 1.48 -18.37
C ARG A 205 -12.58 1.07 -17.80
N PRO A 206 -12.43 1.00 -16.47
CA PRO A 206 -11.17 0.66 -15.85
C PRO A 206 -10.69 -0.74 -16.27
N GLU A 207 -9.38 -0.92 -16.33
CA GLU A 207 -8.78 -2.25 -16.49
C GLU A 207 -8.67 -2.94 -15.14
N VAL A 208 -8.36 -2.20 -14.07
CA VAL A 208 -8.26 -2.71 -12.70
C VAL A 208 -8.97 -1.75 -11.76
N VAL A 209 -9.63 -2.29 -10.75
CA VAL A 209 -10.24 -1.50 -9.67
C VAL A 209 -9.46 -1.73 -8.39
N VAL A 210 -9.17 -0.67 -7.65
CA VAL A 210 -8.54 -0.74 -6.34
C VAL A 210 -9.47 -0.08 -5.33
N ALA A 211 -9.87 -0.78 -4.28
CA ALA A 211 -10.90 -0.26 -3.40
C ALA A 211 -10.73 -0.68 -1.94
N TYR A 212 -11.34 0.09 -1.04
CA TYR A 212 -11.69 -0.45 0.27
C TYR A 212 -12.77 -1.50 0.11
N THR A 213 -12.66 -2.60 0.86
CA THR A 213 -13.55 -3.76 0.76
C THR A 213 -15.01 -3.38 0.95
N ASN A 214 -15.36 -2.73 2.06
CA ASN A 214 -16.77 -2.46 2.38
C ASN A 214 -17.40 -1.39 1.46
N PRO A 215 -16.72 -0.26 1.16
CA PRO A 215 -17.22 0.66 0.14
C PRO A 215 -17.49 0.00 -1.21
N LEU A 216 -16.58 -0.83 -1.73
CA LEU A 216 -16.86 -1.47 -3.02
C LEU A 216 -18.03 -2.47 -2.94
N TYR A 217 -18.16 -3.18 -1.82
CA TYR A 217 -19.31 -4.04 -1.55
C TYR A 217 -20.63 -3.25 -1.55
N GLU A 218 -20.70 -2.11 -0.86
CA GLU A 218 -21.90 -1.26 -0.86
C GLU A 218 -22.21 -0.71 -2.27
N PHE A 219 -21.18 -0.36 -3.05
CA PHE A 219 -21.38 0.01 -4.46
C PHE A 219 -21.94 -1.15 -5.30
N ALA A 220 -21.46 -2.39 -5.05
CA ALA A 220 -21.96 -3.58 -5.72
C ALA A 220 -23.44 -3.84 -5.38
N ARG A 221 -23.81 -3.73 -4.10
CA ARG A 221 -25.20 -3.83 -3.64
C ARG A 221 -26.10 -2.80 -4.32
N TYR A 222 -25.66 -1.55 -4.39
CA TYR A 222 -26.39 -0.50 -5.10
C TYR A 222 -26.62 -0.89 -6.56
N CYS A 223 -25.57 -1.32 -7.29
CA CYS A 223 -25.69 -1.72 -8.69
C CYS A 223 -26.68 -2.89 -8.85
N GLN A 224 -26.63 -3.88 -7.97
CA GLN A 224 -27.57 -5.00 -7.95
C GLN A 224 -29.02 -4.52 -7.74
N GLN A 225 -29.25 -3.63 -6.77
CA GLN A 225 -30.57 -3.08 -6.46
C GLN A 225 -31.19 -2.32 -7.64
N VAL A 226 -30.40 -1.53 -8.37
CA VAL A 226 -30.89 -0.75 -9.52
C VAL A 226 -30.82 -1.52 -10.85
N GLY A 227 -30.44 -2.80 -10.83
CA GLY A 227 -30.28 -3.61 -12.04
C GLY A 227 -29.20 -3.10 -13.00
N ALA A 228 -28.20 -2.38 -12.49
CA ALA A 228 -27.11 -1.84 -13.29
C ALA A 228 -25.94 -2.81 -13.36
N GLN A 229 -25.35 -2.91 -14.56
CA GLN A 229 -24.13 -3.67 -14.79
C GLN A 229 -22.98 -2.71 -15.17
N PRO A 230 -22.02 -2.49 -14.26
CA PRO A 230 -20.83 -1.69 -14.57
C PRO A 230 -19.98 -2.34 -15.66
N ALA A 231 -19.20 -1.54 -16.38
CA ALA A 231 -18.21 -2.05 -17.32
C ALA A 231 -17.21 -2.95 -16.57
N ALA A 232 -17.11 -4.21 -16.99
CA ALA A 232 -16.29 -5.21 -16.33
C ALA A 232 -14.80 -4.85 -16.41
N PRO A 233 -14.10 -4.69 -15.25
CA PRO A 233 -12.65 -4.64 -15.23
C PRO A 233 -12.06 -6.05 -15.45
N LYS A 234 -10.74 -6.14 -15.64
CA LYS A 234 -10.03 -7.43 -15.67
C LYS A 234 -9.89 -8.04 -14.28
N SER A 235 -9.79 -7.19 -13.26
CA SER A 235 -9.61 -7.60 -11.87
C SER A 235 -9.99 -6.48 -10.90
N ILE A 236 -10.19 -6.87 -9.65
CA ILE A 236 -10.50 -5.99 -8.53
C ILE A 236 -9.51 -6.30 -7.41
N ILE A 237 -8.92 -5.28 -6.81
CA ILE A 237 -8.02 -5.38 -5.66
C ILE A 237 -8.72 -4.70 -4.49
N VAL A 238 -8.96 -5.43 -3.41
CA VAL A 238 -9.57 -4.91 -2.18
C VAL A 238 -8.64 -5.03 -0.99
N GLY A 239 -8.87 -4.23 0.04
CA GLY A 239 -8.11 -4.27 1.27
C GLY A 239 -8.55 -3.21 2.28
N ALA A 240 -7.69 -2.97 3.27
CA ALA A 240 -7.93 -2.14 4.47
C ALA A 240 -9.01 -2.64 5.44
N GLU A 241 -9.87 -3.56 5.01
CA GLU A 241 -10.88 -4.25 5.79
C GLU A 241 -10.89 -5.72 5.36
N LYS A 242 -11.25 -6.63 6.27
CA LYS A 242 -11.33 -8.07 5.98
C LYS A 242 -12.33 -8.33 4.86
N LEU A 243 -11.93 -9.09 3.85
CA LEU A 243 -12.84 -9.58 2.81
C LEU A 243 -13.57 -10.84 3.28
N HIS A 244 -14.90 -10.78 3.30
CA HIS A 244 -15.75 -11.93 3.58
C HIS A 244 -16.25 -12.59 2.28
N ASP A 245 -16.53 -13.90 2.33
CA ASP A 245 -16.94 -14.69 1.15
C ASP A 245 -18.21 -14.16 0.47
N PHE A 246 -19.17 -13.65 1.25
CA PHE A 246 -20.40 -13.05 0.71
C PHE A 246 -20.10 -11.75 -0.05
N GLN A 247 -19.14 -10.95 0.42
CA GLN A 247 -18.73 -9.72 -0.25
C GLN A 247 -18.00 -10.04 -1.55
N ARG A 248 -17.06 -10.99 -1.50
CA ARG A 248 -16.33 -11.50 -2.66
C ARG A 248 -17.29 -12.00 -3.74
N SER A 249 -18.23 -12.87 -3.38
CA SER A 249 -19.22 -13.44 -4.29
C SER A 249 -20.07 -12.36 -4.96
N LEU A 250 -20.61 -11.41 -4.20
CA LEU A 250 -21.41 -10.32 -4.75
C LEU A 250 -20.60 -9.44 -5.71
N MET A 251 -19.38 -9.05 -5.32
CA MET A 251 -18.52 -8.22 -6.16
C MET A 251 -18.17 -8.92 -7.47
N GLN A 252 -17.81 -10.21 -7.43
CA GLN A 252 -17.53 -10.99 -8.64
C GLN A 252 -18.76 -11.09 -9.55
N GLN A 253 -19.95 -11.30 -8.98
CA GLN A 253 -21.20 -11.35 -9.74
C GLN A 253 -21.54 -9.99 -10.40
N VAL A 254 -21.43 -8.89 -9.66
CA VAL A 254 -21.84 -7.57 -10.17
C VAL A 254 -20.84 -7.02 -11.18
N PHE A 255 -19.54 -7.13 -10.88
CA PHE A 255 -18.49 -6.54 -11.72
C PHE A 255 -17.91 -7.49 -12.76
N GLN A 256 -18.29 -8.78 -12.73
CA GLN A 256 -17.83 -9.79 -13.69
C GLN A 256 -16.30 -9.90 -13.77
N ALA A 257 -15.64 -9.83 -12.61
CA ALA A 257 -14.19 -9.82 -12.51
C ALA A 257 -13.72 -10.53 -11.22
N PRO A 258 -12.55 -11.21 -11.24
CA PRO A 258 -11.95 -11.79 -10.04
C PRO A 258 -11.58 -10.69 -9.02
N VAL A 259 -11.73 -11.02 -7.74
CA VAL A 259 -11.39 -10.15 -6.61
C VAL A 259 -10.11 -10.68 -5.97
N PHE A 260 -9.18 -9.79 -5.69
CA PHE A 260 -7.89 -10.07 -5.05
C PHE A 260 -7.84 -9.32 -3.72
N GLU A 261 -7.48 -10.02 -2.65
CA GLU A 261 -7.32 -9.42 -1.33
C GLU A 261 -5.88 -8.94 -1.09
N THR A 262 -5.77 -7.81 -0.39
CA THR A 262 -4.49 -7.25 0.06
C THR A 262 -4.58 -6.87 1.53
N TYR A 263 -3.50 -7.16 2.27
CA TYR A 263 -3.36 -6.83 3.68
C TYR A 263 -2.23 -5.84 3.89
N GLY A 264 -2.46 -4.86 4.75
CA GLY A 264 -1.47 -3.83 5.02
C GLY A 264 -1.89 -2.89 6.14
N SER A 265 -0.94 -2.06 6.55
CA SER A 265 -1.13 -1.02 7.56
C SER A 265 -0.54 0.30 7.10
N ARG A 266 -0.79 1.40 7.80
CA ARG A 266 -0.17 2.68 7.42
C ARG A 266 1.30 2.70 7.81
N GLU A 267 1.64 2.00 8.88
CA GLU A 267 2.95 1.83 9.47
C GLU A 267 3.87 1.04 8.54
N VAL A 268 3.38 0.03 7.82
CA VAL A 268 4.20 -0.85 6.95
C VAL A 268 3.86 -0.72 5.45
N MET A 269 2.69 -0.23 5.11
CA MET A 269 2.07 -0.28 3.77
C MET A 269 1.57 -1.69 3.44
N LEU A 270 1.84 -2.22 2.25
CA LEU A 270 1.41 -3.55 1.84
C LEU A 270 2.29 -4.61 2.55
N ILE A 271 1.65 -5.51 3.28
CA ILE A 271 2.28 -6.63 3.99
C ILE A 271 2.03 -7.93 3.25
N GLY A 272 0.82 -8.14 2.72
CA GLY A 272 0.51 -9.32 1.95
C GLY A 272 -0.47 -9.06 0.81
N ALA A 273 -0.39 -9.89 -0.24
CA ALA A 273 -1.27 -9.80 -1.40
C ALA A 273 -1.60 -11.19 -1.95
N GLU A 274 -2.84 -11.34 -2.41
CA GLU A 274 -3.34 -12.55 -3.07
C GLU A 274 -2.80 -12.63 -4.51
N CYS A 275 -2.44 -13.84 -4.96
CA CYS A 275 -2.12 -14.12 -6.37
C CYS A 275 -3.33 -14.75 -7.09
N ASP A 276 -3.15 -15.14 -8.35
CA ASP A 276 -4.16 -15.75 -9.21
C ASP A 276 -4.63 -17.15 -8.74
N HIS A 277 -3.91 -17.80 -7.83
CA HIS A 277 -4.35 -19.04 -7.22
C HIS A 277 -5.46 -18.88 -6.17
N HIS A 278 -5.70 -17.66 -5.66
CA HIS A 278 -6.71 -17.38 -4.65
C HIS A 278 -6.66 -18.30 -3.40
N ALA A 279 -5.44 -18.63 -2.97
CA ALA A 279 -5.16 -19.59 -1.88
C ALA A 279 -4.47 -18.92 -0.68
N GLY A 280 -4.91 -17.71 -0.34
CA GLY A 280 -4.34 -16.90 0.74
C GLY A 280 -3.40 -15.80 0.25
N LEU A 281 -2.78 -15.10 1.20
CA LEU A 281 -1.91 -13.95 0.94
C LEU A 281 -0.44 -14.36 0.97
N HIS A 282 0.31 -13.99 -0.06
CA HIS A 282 1.77 -14.04 -0.03
C HIS A 282 2.32 -12.88 0.81
N LEU A 283 3.36 -13.15 1.60
CA LEU A 283 4.07 -12.18 2.45
C LEU A 283 5.41 -11.77 1.80
#